data_AF-A0A1Z4QQR9-F1
#
_entry.id   AF-A0A1Z4QQR9-F1
#
_cell.length_a   1.000
_cell.length_b   1.000
_cell.length_c   1.000
_cell.angle_alpha   90.00
_cell.angle_beta   90.00
_cell.angle_gamma   90.00
#
_symmetry.space_group_name_H-M   'P 1'
#
loop_
_entity.id
_entity.type
_entity.pdbx_description
1 polymer ?
#
loop_
_entity_poly.entity_id
_entity_poly.type
_entity_poly.pdbx_seq_one_letter_code
_entity_poly.pdbx_strand_id
1 'polypeptide(L)'
;MNTTPSKSERDEMLKWLNRNRQMLLDLYKNQYVAYNANGVIAHTENLREVLELANAAKQPFLIYLVPRRTASVEILPIRFRTVARHD
;
A
#
# COMPACT_ATOMS: atom_id res chain seq x y z
N MET A 1 13.74 14.49 -11.94
CA MET A 1 13.49 15.35 -10.75
C MET A 1 12.44 14.64 -9.92
N ASN A 2 12.83 14.12 -8.76
CA ASN A 2 11.92 13.45 -7.83
C ASN A 2 11.21 14.55 -7.03
N THR A 3 10.09 15.05 -7.55
CA THR A 3 9.26 16.01 -6.85
C THR A 3 8.61 15.30 -5.67
N THR A 4 9.11 15.58 -4.47
CA THR A 4 8.49 15.13 -3.23
C THR A 4 7.04 15.62 -3.21
N PRO A 5 6.04 14.73 -3.22
CA PRO A 5 4.64 15.15 -3.25
C PRO A 5 4.30 15.94 -1.99
N SER A 6 3.50 16.98 -2.18
CA SER A 6 2.95 17.80 -1.10
C SER A 6 2.09 16.96 -0.17
N LYS A 7 1.82 17.45 1.05
CA LYS A 7 1.00 16.71 2.02
C LYS A 7 -0.39 16.36 1.48
N SER A 8 -1.05 17.31 0.82
CA SER A 8 -2.38 17.10 0.22
C SER A 8 -2.34 16.04 -0.90
N GLU A 9 -1.33 16.11 -1.78
CA GLU A 9 -1.16 15.14 -2.88
C GLU A 9 -0.95 13.72 -2.34
N ARG A 10 -0.14 13.55 -1.29
CA ARG A 10 0.03 12.23 -0.65
C ARG A 10 -1.28 11.70 -0.05
N ASP A 11 -2.08 12.57 0.53
CA ASP A 11 -3.37 12.19 1.13
C ASP A 11 -4.34 11.67 0.07
N GLU A 12 -4.39 12.32 -1.09
CA GLU A 12 -5.18 11.86 -2.24
C GLU A 12 -4.68 10.54 -2.81
N MET A 13 -3.36 10.38 -2.97
CA MET A 13 -2.74 9.11 -3.38
C MET A 13 -3.08 7.99 -2.39
N LEU A 14 -3.00 8.24 -1.08
CA LEU A 14 -3.35 7.27 -0.05
C LEU A 14 -4.85 6.93 -0.05
N LYS A 15 -5.73 7.90 -0.29
CA LYS A 15 -7.16 7.64 -0.47
C LYS A 15 -7.42 6.74 -1.67
N TRP A 16 -6.74 6.99 -2.79
CA TRP A 16 -6.82 6.13 -3.97
C TRP A 16 -6.34 4.70 -3.66
N LEU A 17 -5.20 4.54 -2.99
CA LEU A 17 -4.68 3.23 -2.60
C LEU A 17 -5.69 2.46 -1.74
N ASN A 18 -6.25 3.10 -0.72
CA ASN A 18 -7.19 2.45 0.19
C ASN A 18 -8.48 2.01 -0.51
N ARG A 19 -9.02 2.82 -1.42
CA ARG A 19 -10.21 2.46 -2.22
C ARG A 19 -9.95 1.27 -3.13
N ASN A 20 -8.76 1.20 -3.73
CA ASN A 20 -8.41 0.17 -4.72
C ASN A 20 -7.65 -1.02 -4.13
N ARG A 21 -7.54 -1.11 -2.80
CA ARG A 21 -6.68 -2.08 -2.12
C ARG A 21 -7.01 -3.52 -2.45
N GLN A 22 -8.30 -3.87 -2.54
CA GLN A 22 -8.72 -5.23 -2.90
C GLN A 22 -8.32 -5.59 -4.32
N MET A 23 -8.50 -4.67 -5.28
CA MET A 23 -8.07 -4.86 -6.66
C MET A 23 -6.56 -5.06 -6.76
N LEU A 24 -5.78 -4.27 -6.01
CA LEU A 24 -4.32 -4.40 -6.01
C LEU A 24 -3.86 -5.74 -5.44
N LEU A 25 -4.49 -6.18 -4.34
CA LEU A 25 -4.24 -7.46 -3.72
C LEU A 25 -4.60 -8.64 -4.63
N ASP A 26 -5.54 -8.49 -5.55
CA ASP A 26 -5.92 -9.56 -6.46
C ASP A 26 -5.00 -9.65 -7.69
N LEU A 27 -4.72 -8.50 -8.32
CA LEU A 27 -4.05 -8.43 -9.64
C LEU A 27 -2.53 -8.37 -9.58
N TYR A 28 -1.95 -7.74 -8.54
CA TYR A 28 -0.52 -7.40 -8.51
C TYR A 28 0.22 -8.11 -7.38
N LYS A 29 -0.20 -9.33 -7.01
CA LYS A 29 0.39 -10.12 -5.91
C LYS A 29 1.91 -10.24 -6.08
N ASN A 30 2.67 -9.93 -5.02
CA ASN A 30 4.14 -9.91 -5.00
C ASN A 30 4.82 -8.88 -5.90
N GLN A 31 4.07 -7.94 -6.48
CA GLN A 31 4.64 -6.90 -7.32
C GLN A 31 4.77 -5.59 -6.54
N TYR A 32 5.79 -4.81 -6.94
CA TYR A 32 5.88 -3.41 -6.62
C TYR A 32 4.98 -2.65 -7.58
N VAL A 33 4.12 -1.80 -7.03
CA VAL A 33 3.19 -0.97 -7.79
C VAL A 33 3.54 0.48 -7.53
N ALA A 34 3.93 1.20 -8.58
CA ALA A 34 4.04 2.65 -8.56
C ALA A 34 2.68 3.25 -8.94
N TYR A 35 2.15 4.12 -8.10
CA TYR A 35 0.81 4.70 -8.29
C TYR A 35 0.75 6.17 -7.89
N ASN A 36 -0.28 6.86 -8.37
CA ASN A 36 -0.65 8.22 -7.97
C ASN A 36 -2.17 8.31 -7.72
N ALA A 37 -2.71 9.53 -7.60
CA ALA A 37 -4.15 9.75 -7.38
C ALA A 37 -5.02 9.35 -8.59
N ASN A 38 -4.43 9.24 -9.78
CA ASN A 38 -5.12 8.88 -11.02
C ASN A 38 -5.14 7.38 -11.26
N GLY A 39 -4.10 6.64 -10.83
CA GLY A 39 -4.01 5.22 -11.11
C GLY A 39 -2.65 4.59 -10.83
N VAL A 40 -2.52 3.33 -11.28
CA VAL A 40 -1.24 2.63 -11.40
C VAL A 40 -0.47 3.19 -12.59
N ILE A 41 0.79 3.54 -12.37
CA ILE A 41 1.72 4.05 -13.39
C ILE A 41 2.56 2.90 -13.94
N ALA A 42 3.10 2.07 -13.06
CA ALA A 42 3.95 0.93 -13.40
C ALA A 42 3.84 -0.15 -12.33
N HIS A 43 4.03 -1.41 -12.73
CA HIS A 43 4.11 -2.53 -11.81
C HIS A 43 5.10 -3.57 -12.32
N THR A 44 5.85 -4.18 -11.41
CA THR A 44 6.79 -5.27 -11.71
C THR A 44 7.26 -5.92 -10.41
N GLU A 45 7.79 -7.13 -10.47
CA GLU A 45 8.39 -7.82 -9.33
C GLU A 45 9.72 -7.18 -8.90
N ASN A 46 10.34 -6.38 -9.76
CA ASN A 46 11.63 -5.74 -9.49
C ASN A 46 11.48 -4.26 -9.14
N LEU A 47 11.85 -3.89 -7.91
CA LEU A 47 11.80 -2.50 -7.44
C LEU A 47 12.61 -1.54 -8.31
N ARG A 48 13.74 -1.96 -8.87
CA ARG A 48 14.58 -1.08 -9.69
C ARG A 48 13.89 -0.75 -11.01
N GLU A 49 13.29 -1.74 -11.63
CA GLU A 49 12.57 -1.58 -12.89
C GLU A 49 11.31 -0.71 -12.71
N VAL A 50 10.56 -0.90 -11.61
CA VAL A 50 9.38 -0.04 -11.33
C VAL A 50 9.78 1.41 -11.11
N LEU A 51 10.94 1.64 -10.47
CA LEU A 51 11.47 2.98 -10.27
C LEU A 51 11.87 3.64 -11.58
N GLU A 52 12.51 2.91 -12.51
CA GLU A 52 12.88 3.46 -13.82
C GLU A 52 11.63 3.82 -14.64
N LEU A 53 10.64 2.93 -14.68
CA LEU A 53 9.36 3.17 -15.37
C LEU A 53 8.60 4.37 -14.76
N ALA A 54 8.53 4.46 -13.43
CA ALA A 54 7.83 5.54 -12.76
C ALA A 54 8.56 6.89 -12.89
N ASN A 55 9.90 6.90 -12.86
CA ASN A 55 10.68 8.11 -13.09
C ASN A 55 10.54 8.62 -14.53
N ALA A 56 10.39 7.72 -15.51
CA ALA A 56 10.12 8.09 -16.90
C ALA A 56 8.78 8.81 -17.07
N ALA A 57 7.78 8.52 -16.23
CA ALA A 57 6.47 9.16 -16.26
C ALA A 57 6.46 10.63 -15.80
N LYS A 58 7.57 11.13 -15.21
CA LYS A 58 7.76 12.52 -14.73
C LYS A 58 6.63 13.06 -13.86
N GLN A 59 5.94 12.19 -13.13
CA GLN A 59 4.84 12.51 -12.23
C GLN A 59 5.22 12.10 -10.80
N PRO A 60 4.66 12.75 -9.77
CA PRO A 60 4.84 12.28 -8.40
C PRO A 60 4.11 10.95 -8.21
N PHE A 61 4.79 10.00 -7.58
CA PHE A 61 4.27 8.65 -7.34
C PHE A 61 4.66 8.14 -5.95
N LEU A 62 3.89 7.17 -5.47
CA LEU A 62 4.20 6.36 -4.30
C LEU A 62 4.39 4.91 -4.73
N ILE A 63 5.17 4.15 -3.96
CA ILE A 63 5.39 2.73 -4.20
C ILE A 63 4.67 1.94 -3.12
N TYR A 64 3.90 0.96 -3.55
CA TYR A 64 3.27 -0.02 -2.69
C TYR A 64 3.75 -1.42 -3.05
N LEU A 65 4.24 -2.16 -2.06
CA LEU A 65 4.53 -3.59 -2.21
C LEU A 65 3.25 -4.36 -1.86
N VAL A 66 2.72 -5.09 -2.85
CA VAL A 66 1.52 -5.90 -2.65
C VAL A 66 1.90 -7.23 -2.00
N PRO A 67 1.45 -7.50 -0.77
CA PRO A 67 1.81 -8.73 -0.08
C PRO A 67 1.16 -9.96 -0.75
N ARG A 68 1.90 -11.08 -0.81
CA ARG A 68 1.38 -12.38 -1.32
C ARG A 68 0.14 -12.87 -0.59
N ARG A 69 0.13 -12.65 0.72
CA ARG A 69 -0.93 -13.07 1.63
C ARG A 69 -1.15 -11.93 2.61
N THR A 70 -2.35 -11.40 2.62
CA THR A 70 -2.89 -10.76 3.81
C THR A 70 -3.31 -11.89 4.74
N ALA A 71 -2.42 -12.33 5.64
CA ALA A 71 -2.89 -13.18 6.72
C ALA A 71 -3.99 -12.40 7.45
N SER A 72 -5.21 -12.89 7.41
CA SER A 72 -6.29 -12.37 8.24
C SER A 72 -5.80 -12.47 9.67
N VAL A 73 -5.46 -11.34 10.29
CA VAL A 73 -5.31 -11.29 11.74
C VAL A 73 -6.74 -11.39 12.27
N GLU A 74 -7.27 -12.61 12.36
CA GLU A 74 -8.44 -12.87 13.18
C GLU A 74 -8.03 -12.60 14.62
N ILE A 75 -8.32 -11.39 15.11
CA ILE A 75 -8.25 -11.09 16.53
C ILE A 75 -9.42 -11.84 17.16
N LEU A 76 -9.19 -13.10 17.51
CA LEU A 76 -10.13 -13.86 18.33
C LEU A 76 -10.39 -13.06 19.62
N PRO A 77 -11.65 -12.87 20.03
CA PRO A 77 -11.97 -12.06 21.19
C PRO A 77 -11.31 -12.68 22.44
N ILE A 78 -10.30 -12.00 22.98
CA ILE A 78 -9.71 -12.34 24.28
C ILE A 78 -10.77 -12.06 25.35
N ARG A 79 -11.48 -13.10 25.79
CA ARG A 79 -12.39 -13.00 26.94
C ARG A 79 -11.56 -13.16 28.22
N PHE A 80 -11.32 -12.05 28.93
CA PHE A 80 -10.81 -12.11 30.29
C PHE A 80 -11.89 -12.73 31.20
N ARG A 81 -11.73 -14.00 31.55
CA ARG A 81 -12.74 -14.76 32.31
C ARG A 81 -12.82 -14.31 33.77
N THR A 82 -11.73 -13.81 34.34
CA THR A 82 -11.69 -13.39 35.74
C THR A 82 -10.62 -12.33 35.94
N VAL A 83 -10.94 -11.24 36.62
CA VAL A 83 -9.97 -10.27 37.15
C VAL A 83 -9.89 -10.53 38.65
N ALA A 84 -8.78 -11.05 39.13
CA ALA A 84 -8.51 -11.15 40.57
C ALA A 84 -7.81 -9.87 41.02
N ARG A 85 -8.32 -9.24 42.07
CA ARG A 85 -7.61 -8.21 42.84
C ARG A 85 -7.14 -8.85 44.14
N HIS A 86 -5.89 -8.61 44.49
CA HIS A 86 -5.35 -8.89 45.82
C HIS A 86 -5.51 -7.60 46.63
N ASP A 87 -6.12 -7.70 47.81
CA ASP A 87 -6.19 -6.61 48.80
C ASP A 87 -4.82 -6.44 49.50
#